data_AF-A0A4U7DD60-F1
#
_entry.id   AF-A0A4U7DD60-F1
#
_cell.length_a   1.000
_cell.length_b   1.000
_cell.length_c   1.000
_cell.angle_alpha   90.00
_cell.angle_beta   90.00
_cell.angle_gamma   90.00
#
_symmetry.space_group_name_H-M   'P 1'
#
loop_
_entity.id
_entity.type
_entity.pdbx_description
1 polymer ?
#
loop_
_entity_poly.entity_id
_entity_poly.type
_entity_poly.pdbx_seq_one_letter_code
_entity_poly.pdbx_strand_id
1 'polypeptide(L)'
;MIGTTLLDIADHIESLASEDGEFSLVCARYGDRPVPAAGLRFDSRETARAAARATEQYRDALRRYDPELPFYDVVVRQGFVEPPSRPTGRDDGARTSAPDDAPTPVPDDPATFAPDDGEAPPDELTDRIVDGAAHRRPGGDDGPTDRRSADEAGERGPARDRVEFCHATAAATFEALSAGGHDRVESAVMDAYFSLAERVSDPDDLCLCLLEAMAAALDRHLDPTAQAAVVADAAERLPDPPEPSAADPVGAAFDRLAAVGLVGGYERVDDAGPASKAGAPDDDATVRITGYALSPADGRVATLPAALEVCRRDSRGRIAGIALLASAGDSTGSDWWVRVDPNAPSLDGGPSAASVPPEN
;
A
#
# COMPACT_ATOMS: atom_id res chain seq x y z
N MET A 1 23.65 -28.77 -25.13
CA MET A 1 22.39 -28.04 -24.88
C MET A 1 22.81 -26.67 -24.40
N ILE A 2 22.98 -25.73 -25.32
CA ILE A 2 23.58 -24.42 -25.03
C ILE A 2 22.47 -23.57 -24.43
N GLY A 3 22.57 -23.27 -23.13
CA GLY A 3 21.67 -22.32 -22.48
C GLY A 3 21.75 -20.97 -23.20
N THR A 4 20.62 -20.26 -23.24
CA THR A 4 20.50 -18.90 -23.78
C THR A 4 21.73 -18.09 -23.43
N THR A 5 22.49 -17.71 -24.45
CA THR A 5 23.75 -16.99 -24.29
C THR A 5 23.48 -15.55 -23.86
N LEU A 6 24.47 -14.88 -23.27
CA LEU A 6 24.36 -13.45 -22.93
C LEU A 6 23.93 -12.61 -24.14
N LEU A 7 24.39 -13.00 -25.34
CA LEU A 7 24.02 -12.34 -26.59
C LEU A 7 22.52 -12.49 -26.88
N ASP A 8 21.98 -13.71 -26.75
CA ASP A 8 20.54 -13.97 -26.99
C ASP A 8 19.65 -13.14 -26.05
N ILE A 9 20.08 -12.96 -24.80
CA ILE A 9 19.34 -12.14 -23.83
C ILE A 9 19.44 -10.65 -24.20
N ALA A 10 20.61 -10.17 -24.65
CA ALA A 10 20.78 -8.80 -25.10
C ALA A 10 19.94 -8.49 -26.36
N ASP A 11 19.95 -9.39 -27.35
CA ASP A 11 19.16 -9.28 -28.57
C ASP A 11 17.66 -9.27 -28.25
N HIS A 12 17.23 -10.08 -27.28
CA HIS A 12 15.85 -10.06 -26.80
C HIS A 12 15.48 -8.72 -26.17
N ILE A 13 16.35 -8.15 -25.32
CA ILE A 13 16.13 -6.84 -24.70
C ILE A 13 16.03 -5.73 -25.76
N GLU A 14 16.89 -5.77 -26.78
CA GLU A 14 16.86 -4.82 -27.89
C GLU A 14 15.60 -4.97 -28.74
N SER A 15 15.11 -6.19 -28.98
CA SER A 15 13.87 -6.43 -29.74
C SER A 15 12.61 -5.88 -29.07
N LEU A 16 12.64 -5.67 -27.74
CA LEU A 16 11.56 -5.05 -26.98
C LEU A 16 11.60 -3.52 -27.07
N ALA A 17 12.70 -2.93 -27.53
CA ALA A 17 12.88 -1.49 -27.51
C ALA A 17 12.09 -0.79 -28.63
N SER A 18 11.71 0.45 -28.36
CA SER A 18 11.08 1.37 -29.30
C SER A 18 11.75 2.74 -29.21
N GLU A 19 11.92 3.40 -30.35
CA GLU A 19 12.57 4.71 -30.45
C GLU A 19 11.77 5.81 -29.72
N ASP A 20 10.44 5.70 -29.74
CA ASP A 20 9.50 6.67 -29.17
C ASP A 20 8.94 6.26 -27.81
N GLY A 21 9.47 5.17 -27.22
CA GLY A 21 8.97 4.65 -25.95
C GLY A 21 9.09 5.62 -24.77
N GLU A 22 8.04 5.74 -23.97
CA GLU A 22 8.03 6.59 -22.77
C GLU A 22 8.74 5.96 -21.57
N PHE A 23 8.98 4.64 -21.60
CA PHE A 23 9.52 3.91 -20.48
C PHE A 23 11.02 3.63 -20.65
N SER A 24 11.79 3.73 -19.57
CA SER A 24 13.22 3.43 -19.54
C SER A 24 13.58 2.66 -18.28
N LEU A 25 14.70 1.94 -18.28
CA LEU A 25 15.18 1.19 -17.12
C LEU A 25 16.25 1.98 -16.37
N VAL A 26 16.13 2.00 -15.04
CA VAL A 26 17.11 2.60 -14.13
C VAL A 26 17.37 1.67 -12.96
N CYS A 27 18.55 1.76 -12.35
CA CYS A 27 18.83 1.13 -11.07
C CYS A 27 18.21 1.97 -9.95
N ALA A 28 17.37 1.38 -9.09
CA ALA A 28 16.75 2.08 -7.97
C ALA A 28 17.79 2.62 -6.97
N ARG A 29 18.94 1.95 -6.86
CA ARG A 29 19.98 2.28 -5.90
C ARG A 29 20.93 3.39 -6.36
N TYR A 30 21.29 3.38 -7.63
CA TYR A 30 22.34 4.25 -8.18
C TYR A 30 21.82 5.26 -9.20
N GLY A 31 20.58 5.10 -9.68
CA GLY A 31 19.96 5.96 -10.69
C GLY A 31 20.58 5.85 -12.09
N ASP A 32 21.60 5.01 -12.28
CA ASP A 32 22.22 4.74 -13.57
C ASP A 32 21.40 3.73 -14.39
N ARG A 33 21.69 3.66 -15.70
CA ARG A 33 20.98 2.76 -16.61
C ARG A 33 21.74 1.44 -16.75
N PRO A 34 21.12 0.29 -16.43
CA PRO A 34 21.80 -0.99 -16.46
C PRO A 34 22.10 -1.43 -17.90
N VAL A 35 23.34 -1.87 -18.17
CA VAL A 35 23.69 -2.58 -19.42
C VAL A 35 23.08 -4.00 -19.36
N PRO A 36 22.43 -4.49 -20.44
CA PRO A 36 22.44 -3.97 -21.82
C PRO A 36 21.32 -2.98 -22.16
N ALA A 37 20.35 -2.74 -21.27
CA ALA A 37 19.24 -1.81 -21.53
C ALA A 37 19.61 -0.31 -21.50
N ALA A 38 20.90 0.01 -21.39
CA ALA A 38 21.39 1.38 -21.32
C ALA A 38 21.12 2.11 -22.65
N GLY A 39 20.21 3.09 -22.61
CA GLY A 39 19.85 3.89 -23.78
C GLY A 39 18.58 3.44 -24.49
N LEU A 40 18.07 2.24 -24.18
CA LEU A 40 16.81 1.74 -24.72
C LEU A 40 15.60 2.40 -24.07
N ARG A 41 14.52 2.44 -24.83
CA ARG A 41 13.19 2.91 -24.42
C ARG A 41 12.15 1.87 -24.81
N PHE A 42 11.00 1.89 -24.15
CA PHE A 42 9.94 0.90 -24.32
C PHE A 42 8.59 1.62 -24.38
N ASP A 43 7.69 1.16 -25.26
CA ASP A 43 6.39 1.81 -25.51
C ASP A 43 5.40 1.65 -24.36
N SER A 44 5.49 0.52 -23.66
CA SER A 44 4.57 0.18 -22.58
C SER A 44 5.32 -0.20 -21.32
N ARG A 45 4.65 -0.01 -20.18
CA ARG A 45 5.14 -0.47 -18.87
C ARG A 45 5.34 -1.99 -18.85
N GLU A 46 4.49 -2.75 -19.55
CA GLU A 46 4.59 -4.20 -19.65
C GLU A 46 5.85 -4.63 -20.40
N THR A 47 6.09 -4.06 -21.58
CA THR A 47 7.30 -4.27 -22.38
C THR A 47 8.56 -3.89 -21.59
N ALA A 48 8.52 -2.78 -20.87
CA ALA A 48 9.61 -2.35 -20.01
C ALA A 48 9.88 -3.34 -18.86
N ARG A 49 8.84 -3.94 -18.27
CA ARG A 49 9.00 -5.00 -17.24
C ARG A 49 9.61 -6.26 -17.81
N ALA A 50 9.19 -6.68 -19.00
CA ALA A 50 9.80 -7.81 -19.69
C ALA A 50 11.30 -7.56 -19.92
N ALA A 51 11.66 -6.36 -20.38
CA ALA A 51 13.05 -5.94 -20.55
C ALA A 51 13.81 -5.85 -19.22
N ALA A 52 13.17 -5.43 -18.12
CA ALA A 52 13.77 -5.39 -16.79
C ALA A 52 14.14 -6.79 -16.30
N ARG A 53 13.22 -7.75 -16.38
CA ARG A 53 13.48 -9.16 -16.03
C ARG A 53 14.58 -9.77 -16.89
N ALA A 54 14.57 -9.49 -18.20
CA ALA A 54 15.63 -9.95 -19.09
C ALA A 54 16.99 -9.31 -18.74
N THR A 55 17.00 -8.04 -18.33
CA THR A 55 18.21 -7.34 -17.86
C THR A 55 18.76 -7.95 -16.57
N GLU A 56 17.90 -8.31 -15.62
CA GLU A 56 18.30 -9.02 -14.40
C GLU A 56 18.91 -10.39 -14.73
N GLN A 57 18.25 -11.17 -15.59
CA GLN A 57 18.77 -12.46 -16.06
C GLN A 57 20.11 -12.33 -16.76
N TYR A 58 20.30 -11.28 -17.58
CA TYR A 58 21.58 -10.98 -18.20
C TYR A 58 22.66 -10.74 -17.15
N ARG A 59 22.37 -9.91 -16.13
CA ARG A 59 23.35 -9.56 -15.08
C ARG A 59 23.67 -10.75 -14.18
N ASP A 60 22.69 -11.59 -13.85
CA ASP A 60 22.91 -12.83 -13.11
C ASP A 60 23.75 -13.83 -13.91
N ALA A 61 23.52 -13.94 -15.22
CA ALA A 61 24.36 -14.73 -16.10
C ALA A 61 25.79 -14.15 -16.19
N LEU A 62 25.93 -12.82 -16.21
CA LEU A 62 27.21 -12.13 -16.28
C LEU A 62 28.04 -12.32 -14.99
N ARG A 63 27.40 -12.41 -13.83
CA ARG A 63 28.06 -12.68 -12.53
C ARG A 63 28.79 -14.01 -12.46
N ARG A 64 28.45 -14.97 -13.33
CA ARG A 64 29.22 -16.22 -13.46
C ARG A 64 30.63 -15.98 -14.01
N TYR A 65 30.82 -14.89 -14.76
CA TYR A 65 32.10 -14.50 -15.37
C TYR A 65 32.80 -13.41 -14.58
N ASP A 66 32.04 -12.47 -13.99
CA ASP A 66 32.54 -11.39 -13.15
C ASP A 66 31.79 -11.35 -11.80
N PRO A 67 32.31 -12.03 -10.75
CA PRO A 67 31.69 -12.04 -9.44
C PRO A 67 31.67 -10.68 -8.72
N GLU A 68 32.49 -9.71 -9.14
CA GLU A 68 32.54 -8.36 -8.53
C GLU A 68 31.45 -7.42 -9.09
N LEU A 69 30.65 -7.90 -10.06
CA LEU A 69 29.62 -7.09 -10.72
C LEU A 69 28.56 -6.58 -9.72
N PRO A 70 28.31 -5.26 -9.64
CA PRO A 70 27.34 -4.69 -8.71
C PRO A 70 25.92 -5.27 -8.84
N PHE A 71 25.23 -5.40 -7.71
CA PHE A 71 23.81 -5.73 -7.65
C PHE A 71 22.97 -4.50 -7.97
N TYR A 72 22.15 -4.62 -9.01
CA TYR A 72 21.27 -3.56 -9.48
C TYR A 72 19.83 -4.00 -9.29
N ASP A 73 19.06 -3.14 -8.62
CA ASP A 73 17.61 -3.29 -8.46
C ASP A 73 16.97 -2.58 -9.67
N VAL A 74 16.61 -3.33 -10.72
CA VAL A 74 16.20 -2.76 -12.01
C VAL A 74 14.73 -2.36 -11.95
N VAL A 75 14.44 -1.06 -12.09
CA VAL A 75 13.08 -0.51 -12.03
C VAL A 75 12.72 0.23 -13.31
N VAL A 76 11.43 0.20 -13.65
CA VAL A 76 10.86 0.92 -14.80
C VAL A 76 10.58 2.36 -14.40
N ARG A 77 11.10 3.31 -15.17
CA ARG A 77 10.84 4.74 -15.05
C ARG A 77 10.11 5.25 -16.29
N GLN A 78 8.96 5.87 -16.09
CA GLN A 78 8.30 6.66 -17.14
C GLN A 78 8.97 8.03 -17.25
N GLY A 79 9.40 8.38 -18.45
CA GLY A 79 9.82 9.74 -18.79
C GLY A 79 8.60 10.54 -19.20
N PHE A 80 8.28 11.60 -18.45
CA PHE A 80 7.34 12.61 -18.92
C PHE A 80 7.98 13.28 -20.14
N VAL A 81 7.44 13.02 -21.34
CA VAL A 81 7.70 13.90 -22.47
C VAL A 81 6.94 15.18 -22.15
N GLU A 82 7.67 16.20 -21.70
CA GLU A 82 7.12 17.53 -21.56
C GLU A 82 6.51 17.90 -22.92
N PRO A 83 5.20 18.23 -23.00
CA PRO A 83 4.59 18.56 -24.28
C PRO A 83 5.42 19.70 -24.89
N PRO A 84 5.73 19.67 -26.20
CA PRO A 84 6.52 20.72 -26.81
C PRO A 84 5.86 22.03 -26.45
N SER A 85 6.61 22.87 -25.73
CA SER A 85 6.16 24.20 -25.33
C SER A 85 5.57 24.85 -26.58
N ARG A 86 4.24 25.04 -26.61
CA ARG A 86 3.58 25.73 -27.72
C ARG A 86 4.35 27.04 -27.87
N PRO A 87 4.97 27.32 -29.03
CA PRO A 87 5.57 28.63 -29.21
C PRO A 87 4.43 29.62 -29.04
N THR A 88 4.52 30.49 -28.02
CA THR A 88 3.73 31.71 -27.95
C THR A 88 4.29 32.64 -29.03
N GLY A 89 4.11 32.24 -30.28
CA GLY A 89 4.40 33.00 -31.47
C GLY A 89 3.31 34.04 -31.60
N ARG A 90 3.55 35.20 -31.02
CA ARG A 90 2.97 36.45 -31.50
C ARG A 90 3.46 36.63 -32.93
N ASP A 91 2.63 36.19 -33.88
CA ASP A 91 2.87 36.33 -35.31
C ASP A 91 2.33 37.70 -35.76
N ASP A 92 3.20 38.71 -35.69
CA ASP A 92 3.04 39.94 -36.46
C ASP A 92 3.58 39.66 -37.87
N GLY A 93 2.64 39.49 -38.80
CA GLY A 93 2.87 38.77 -40.06
C GLY A 93 3.77 39.43 -41.10
N ALA A 94 4.25 38.59 -42.03
CA ALA A 94 4.68 39.00 -43.35
C ALA A 94 4.58 37.84 -44.38
N ARG A 95 3.48 37.86 -45.13
CA ARG A 95 3.34 37.58 -46.58
C ARG A 95 4.08 36.41 -47.23
N THR A 96 3.27 35.39 -47.57
CA THR A 96 3.06 34.80 -48.92
C THR A 96 4.27 34.54 -49.83
N SER A 97 4.51 33.27 -50.15
CA SER A 97 4.41 32.71 -51.52
C SER A 97 4.60 31.18 -51.50
N ALA A 98 3.60 30.45 -52.00
CA ALA A 98 3.74 29.06 -52.46
C ALA A 98 4.06 29.05 -53.97
N PRO A 99 4.45 27.90 -54.53
CA PRO A 99 3.47 27.21 -55.36
C PRO A 99 3.43 25.66 -55.23
N ASP A 100 2.34 25.14 -55.78
CA ASP A 100 1.88 23.77 -56.01
C ASP A 100 2.96 22.75 -56.42
N ASP A 101 2.81 21.47 -56.00
CA ASP A 101 2.25 20.41 -56.86
C ASP A 101 1.98 19.11 -56.07
N ALA A 102 0.95 18.37 -56.49
CA ALA A 102 0.43 17.11 -55.93
C ALA A 102 1.30 15.88 -56.36
N PRO A 103 0.97 14.58 -56.12
CA PRO A 103 -0.29 13.97 -55.65
C PRO A 103 -0.21 12.79 -54.66
N THR A 104 -1.38 12.40 -54.13
CA THR A 104 -1.69 11.14 -53.40
C THR A 104 -1.71 9.91 -54.33
N PRO A 105 -1.58 8.69 -53.75
CA PRO A 105 -2.71 7.75 -53.82
C PRO A 105 -2.97 6.91 -52.55
N VAL A 106 -4.23 6.44 -52.48
CA VAL A 106 -4.96 5.54 -51.55
C VAL A 106 -4.63 4.04 -51.78
N PRO A 107 -5.28 3.02 -51.14
CA PRO A 107 -5.83 2.79 -49.79
C PRO A 107 -5.39 1.40 -49.20
N ASP A 108 -5.85 0.98 -48.00
CA ASP A 108 -6.50 -0.33 -47.74
C ASP A 108 -6.71 -0.65 -46.24
N ASP A 109 -7.90 -1.15 -45.93
CA ASP A 109 -8.43 -1.71 -44.67
C ASP A 109 -8.06 -3.22 -44.59
N PRO A 110 -7.84 -3.87 -43.42
CA PRO A 110 -8.95 -4.61 -42.81
C PRO A 110 -8.93 -4.79 -41.27
N ALA A 111 -10.12 -4.72 -40.67
CA ALA A 111 -10.75 -5.67 -39.75
C ALA A 111 -9.90 -6.72 -38.98
N THR A 112 -10.04 -6.65 -37.64
CA THR A 112 -10.40 -7.72 -36.68
C THR A 112 -9.46 -8.92 -36.45
N PHE A 113 -8.95 -9.04 -35.22
CA PHE A 113 -8.74 -10.34 -34.57
C PHE A 113 -9.07 -10.24 -33.07
N ALA A 114 -10.11 -10.96 -32.65
CA ALA A 114 -10.44 -11.20 -31.24
C ALA A 114 -9.58 -12.37 -30.73
N PRO A 115 -9.11 -12.37 -29.48
CA PRO A 115 -8.54 -13.58 -28.88
C PRO A 115 -9.62 -14.45 -28.23
N ASP A 116 -9.29 -15.74 -28.28
CA ASP A 116 -10.00 -16.95 -27.91
C ASP A 116 -10.09 -17.13 -26.38
N ASP A 117 -11.20 -17.72 -25.94
CA ASP A 117 -11.52 -17.98 -24.54
C ASP A 117 -10.96 -19.35 -24.13
N GLY A 118 -9.95 -19.38 -23.26
CA GLY A 118 -9.61 -20.63 -22.57
C GLY A 118 -8.19 -20.76 -22.06
N GLU A 119 -7.89 -20.18 -20.90
CA GLU A 119 -6.98 -20.78 -19.92
C GLU A 119 -7.25 -20.09 -18.57
N ALA A 120 -7.69 -20.84 -17.56
CA ALA A 120 -7.96 -20.30 -16.22
C ALA A 120 -6.64 -20.12 -15.44
N PRO A 121 -6.33 -18.93 -14.90
CA PRO A 121 -5.22 -18.76 -13.95
C PRO A 121 -5.61 -19.26 -12.54
N PRO A 122 -4.65 -19.68 -11.70
CA PRO A 122 -4.93 -20.17 -10.34
C PRO A 122 -5.06 -19.02 -9.32
N ASP A 123 -6.04 -19.18 -8.42
CA ASP A 123 -6.36 -18.46 -7.17
C ASP A 123 -5.84 -17.01 -7.03
N GLU A 124 -6.67 -16.09 -7.52
CA GLU A 124 -6.66 -14.70 -7.09
C GLU A 124 -7.31 -14.58 -5.71
N LEU A 125 -6.70 -13.76 -4.84
CA LEU A 125 -7.29 -13.27 -3.61
C LEU A 125 -8.55 -12.45 -3.98
N THR A 126 -9.74 -13.05 -3.94
CA THR A 126 -11.00 -12.41 -4.35
C THR A 126 -11.65 -11.55 -3.26
N ASP A 127 -12.26 -10.48 -3.76
CA ASP A 127 -13.38 -9.67 -3.26
C ASP A 127 -13.21 -8.75 -2.04
N ARG A 128 -12.88 -7.49 -2.34
CA ARG A 128 -13.22 -6.33 -1.51
C ARG A 128 -14.67 -5.90 -1.83
N ILE A 129 -15.59 -6.02 -0.87
CA ILE A 129 -16.90 -5.35 -0.94
C ILE A 129 -16.68 -3.89 -0.52
N VAL A 130 -16.66 -2.97 -1.47
CA VAL A 130 -16.64 -1.53 -1.19
C VAL A 130 -18.05 -0.97 -1.39
N ASP A 131 -18.75 -0.66 -0.30
CA ASP A 131 -19.95 0.18 -0.35
C ASP A 131 -19.54 1.63 -0.60
N GLY A 132 -19.59 2.04 -1.87
CA GLY A 132 -19.32 3.41 -2.33
C GLY A 132 -20.45 4.40 -1.99
N ALA A 133 -20.68 4.67 -0.70
CA ALA A 133 -21.77 5.55 -0.26
C ALA A 133 -21.40 6.57 0.83
N ALA A 134 -20.43 7.45 0.57
CA ALA A 134 -20.30 8.78 1.20
C ALA A 134 -19.19 9.57 0.46
N HIS A 135 -19.29 10.80 -0.03
CA HIS A 135 -20.27 11.87 0.00
C HIS A 135 -20.13 12.65 -1.32
N ARG A 136 -21.22 12.86 -2.07
CA ARG A 136 -21.28 13.93 -3.06
C ARG A 136 -22.37 14.90 -2.62
N ARG A 137 -21.98 16.07 -2.08
CA ARG A 137 -22.90 17.21 -1.96
C ARG A 137 -22.76 18.13 -3.17
N PRO A 138 -23.85 18.79 -3.62
CA PRO A 138 -23.87 19.56 -4.87
C PRO A 138 -23.23 20.93 -4.68
N GLY A 139 -22.49 21.38 -5.70
CA GLY A 139 -21.78 22.66 -5.71
C GLY A 139 -22.71 23.87 -5.65
N GLY A 140 -22.30 24.84 -4.83
CA GLY A 140 -22.76 26.23 -4.88
C GLY A 140 -21.68 27.07 -5.56
N ASP A 141 -22.10 27.79 -6.59
CA ASP A 141 -21.35 28.74 -7.40
C ASP A 141 -21.01 30.00 -6.59
N ASP A 142 -19.72 30.32 -6.44
CA ASP A 142 -19.24 31.67 -6.13
C ASP A 142 -17.80 31.84 -6.66
N GLY A 143 -17.62 32.84 -7.53
CA GLY A 143 -16.44 33.06 -8.36
C GLY A 143 -15.16 33.52 -7.64
N PRO A 144 -14.03 33.63 -8.36
CA PRO A 144 -12.71 33.69 -7.77
C PRO A 144 -12.33 35.12 -7.36
N THR A 145 -12.10 35.34 -6.06
CA THR A 145 -11.32 36.49 -5.61
C THR A 145 -9.93 36.03 -5.19
N ASP A 146 -8.99 36.27 -6.09
CA ASP A 146 -7.55 36.27 -5.88
C ASP A 146 -7.17 37.23 -4.75
N ARG A 147 -6.71 36.67 -3.61
CA ARG A 147 -5.78 37.32 -2.69
C ARG A 147 -4.87 36.27 -2.05
N ARG A 148 -3.67 36.14 -2.59
CA ARG A 148 -2.51 35.61 -1.85
C ARG A 148 -2.26 36.47 -0.61
N SER A 149 -2.25 35.86 0.58
CA SER A 149 -1.37 36.22 1.71
C SER A 149 -1.46 35.18 2.83
N ALA A 150 -0.33 34.51 3.06
CA ALA A 150 0.21 34.05 4.35
C ALA A 150 -0.76 33.66 5.48
N ASP A 151 -1.15 32.38 5.50
CA ASP A 151 -1.44 31.60 6.71
C ASP A 151 -1.55 30.10 6.30
N GLU A 152 -0.41 29.45 6.03
CA GLU A 152 -0.36 27.99 5.80
C GLU A 152 -0.14 27.23 7.12
N ALA A 153 -1.06 27.42 8.06
CA ALA A 153 -1.32 26.46 9.13
C ALA A 153 -2.81 26.04 9.10
N GLY A 154 -3.36 25.93 7.89
CA GLY A 154 -4.70 25.41 7.66
C GLY A 154 -4.79 23.95 8.07
N GLU A 155 -5.86 23.60 8.77
CA GLU A 155 -6.23 22.26 9.22
C GLU A 155 -5.79 21.19 8.21
N ARG A 156 -4.81 20.36 8.62
CA ARG A 156 -4.45 19.15 7.86
C ARG A 156 -5.72 18.30 7.77
N GLY A 157 -6.11 17.95 6.55
CA GLY A 157 -7.33 17.16 6.34
C GLY A 157 -7.18 15.74 6.92
N PRO A 158 -8.26 15.11 7.42
CA PRO A 158 -8.23 13.77 8.01
C PRO A 158 -7.58 12.70 7.12
N ALA A 159 -7.72 12.82 5.79
CA ALA A 159 -7.10 11.90 4.84
C ALA A 159 -5.56 11.95 4.89
N ARG A 160 -4.97 13.15 4.99
CA ARG A 160 -3.51 13.32 5.09
C ARG A 160 -2.97 12.75 6.39
N ASP A 161 -3.68 12.98 7.49
CA ASP A 161 -3.31 12.46 8.82
C ASP A 161 -3.42 10.94 8.87
N ARG A 162 -4.41 10.35 8.19
CA ARG A 162 -4.54 8.90 8.01
C ARG A 162 -3.33 8.32 7.28
N VAL A 163 -2.96 8.91 6.14
CA VAL A 163 -1.84 8.45 5.32
C VAL A 163 -0.53 8.52 6.09
N GLU A 164 -0.28 9.63 6.78
CA GLU A 164 0.91 9.80 7.63
C GLU A 164 0.94 8.74 8.74
N PHE A 165 -0.19 8.49 9.39
CA PHE A 165 -0.31 7.42 10.40
C PHE A 165 -0.04 6.03 9.81
N CYS A 166 -0.58 5.71 8.63
CA CYS A 166 -0.37 4.42 7.99
C CYS A 166 1.09 4.22 7.61
N HIS A 167 1.74 5.24 7.04
CA HIS A 167 3.17 5.17 6.73
C HIS A 167 4.04 5.03 7.97
N ALA A 168 3.76 5.78 9.04
CA ALA A 168 4.51 5.66 10.30
C ALA A 168 4.37 4.25 10.88
N THR A 169 3.14 3.73 10.93
CA THR A 169 2.83 2.36 11.39
C THR A 169 3.56 1.31 10.55
N ALA A 170 3.50 1.42 9.22
CA ALA A 170 4.14 0.49 8.31
C ALA A 170 5.67 0.54 8.44
N ALA A 171 6.26 1.73 8.48
CA ALA A 171 7.70 1.91 8.63
C ALA A 171 8.20 1.31 9.96
N ALA A 172 7.56 1.65 11.08
CA ALA A 172 7.94 1.12 12.38
C ALA A 172 7.83 -0.41 12.47
N THR A 173 6.77 -0.97 11.87
CA THR A 173 6.59 -2.44 11.83
C THR A 173 7.66 -3.10 10.95
N PHE A 174 7.98 -2.53 9.79
CA PHE A 174 9.01 -3.06 8.92
C PHE A 174 10.41 -2.96 9.56
N GLU A 175 10.73 -1.84 10.20
CA GLU A 175 11.97 -1.67 10.96
C GLU A 175 12.09 -2.66 12.12
N ALA A 176 10.97 -2.96 12.80
CA ALA A 176 10.94 -3.96 13.85
C ALA A 176 11.18 -5.38 13.31
N LEU A 177 10.62 -5.71 12.14
CA LEU A 177 10.90 -6.96 11.45
C LEU A 177 12.38 -7.08 11.09
N SER A 178 12.96 -6.06 10.46
CA SER A 178 14.37 -6.04 10.07
C SER A 178 15.32 -6.11 11.27
N ALA A 179 14.97 -5.44 12.38
CA ALA A 179 15.76 -5.53 13.61
C ALA A 179 15.64 -6.92 14.27
N GLY A 180 14.48 -7.56 14.17
CA GLY A 180 14.21 -8.90 14.69
C GLY A 180 14.71 -10.05 13.80
N GLY A 181 15.22 -9.76 12.60
CA GLY A 181 15.70 -10.77 11.65
C GLY A 181 14.57 -11.62 11.06
N HIS A 182 13.42 -11.00 10.79
CA HIS A 182 12.23 -11.67 10.29
C HIS A 182 12.15 -11.66 8.75
N ASP A 183 13.25 -12.02 8.07
CA ASP A 183 13.45 -11.94 6.62
C ASP A 183 12.29 -12.53 5.78
N ARG A 184 11.68 -13.62 6.25
CA ARG A 184 10.54 -14.27 5.57
C ARG A 184 9.30 -13.38 5.57
N VAL A 185 9.02 -12.71 6.69
CA VAL A 185 7.89 -11.79 6.82
C VAL A 185 8.17 -10.54 6.01
N GLU A 186 9.38 -9.98 6.08
CA GLU A 186 9.80 -8.82 5.29
C GLU A 186 9.64 -9.05 3.80
N SER A 187 10.10 -10.21 3.31
CA SER A 187 9.93 -10.60 1.91
C SER A 187 8.46 -10.67 1.52
N ALA A 188 7.62 -11.31 2.35
CA ALA A 188 6.18 -11.41 2.11
C ALA A 188 5.49 -10.04 2.08
N VAL A 189 5.89 -9.11 2.95
CA VAL A 189 5.38 -7.73 2.97
C VAL A 189 5.80 -6.97 1.71
N MET A 190 7.07 -7.08 1.30
CA MET A 190 7.56 -6.41 0.09
C MET A 190 6.91 -6.95 -1.18
N ASP A 191 6.74 -8.27 -1.29
CA ASP A 191 6.03 -8.91 -2.40
C ASP A 191 4.56 -8.42 -2.45
N ALA A 192 3.90 -8.35 -1.31
CA ALA A 192 2.54 -7.82 -1.21
C ALA A 192 2.48 -6.33 -1.58
N TYR A 193 3.41 -5.50 -1.11
CA TYR A 193 3.50 -4.10 -1.47
C TYR A 193 3.66 -3.91 -2.98
N PHE A 194 4.57 -4.64 -3.62
CA PHE A 194 4.73 -4.56 -5.07
C PHE A 194 3.45 -4.99 -5.79
N SER A 195 2.82 -6.09 -5.36
CA SER A 195 1.56 -6.54 -5.92
C SER A 195 0.43 -5.50 -5.78
N LEU A 196 0.33 -4.84 -4.63
CA LEU A 196 -0.65 -3.80 -4.36
C LEU A 196 -0.38 -2.52 -5.14
N ALA A 197 0.88 -2.07 -5.22
CA ALA A 197 1.27 -0.88 -5.97
C ALA A 197 1.03 -1.01 -7.49
N GLU A 198 0.81 -2.23 -7.98
CA GLU A 198 0.39 -2.48 -9.36
C GLU A 198 -1.11 -2.41 -9.57
N ARG A 199 -1.91 -2.81 -8.57
CA ARG A 199 -3.37 -2.90 -8.68
C ARG A 199 -4.10 -1.67 -8.16
N VAL A 200 -3.57 -1.05 -7.10
CA VAL A 200 -4.22 0.06 -6.38
C VAL A 200 -3.69 1.38 -6.90
N SER A 201 -4.56 2.17 -7.53
CA SER A 201 -4.21 3.45 -8.14
C SER A 201 -4.29 4.63 -7.18
N ASP A 202 -5.14 4.53 -6.15
CA ASP A 202 -5.30 5.57 -5.13
C ASP A 202 -4.26 5.38 -4.01
N PRO A 203 -3.41 6.39 -3.72
CA PRO A 203 -2.38 6.27 -2.70
C PRO A 203 -2.92 6.04 -1.27
N ASP A 204 -4.10 6.58 -0.94
CA ASP A 204 -4.71 6.43 0.38
C ASP A 204 -5.25 5.00 0.55
N ASP A 205 -5.84 4.42 -0.49
CA ASP A 205 -6.22 3.00 -0.49
C ASP A 205 -4.98 2.09 -0.42
N LEU A 206 -3.90 2.44 -1.12
CA LEU A 206 -2.67 1.65 -1.11
C LEU A 206 -2.07 1.57 0.31
N CYS A 207 -2.10 2.65 1.09
CA CYS A 207 -1.56 2.63 2.44
C CYS A 207 -2.40 1.77 3.39
N LEU A 208 -3.74 1.73 3.22
CA LEU A 208 -4.61 0.85 4.00
C LEU A 208 -4.37 -0.63 3.64
N CYS A 209 -4.33 -0.95 2.34
CA CYS A 209 -4.05 -2.30 1.87
C CYS A 209 -2.66 -2.80 2.31
N LEU A 210 -1.67 -1.90 2.42
CA LEU A 210 -0.36 -2.28 2.96
C LEU A 210 -0.47 -2.71 4.43
N LEU A 211 -1.20 -1.99 5.27
CA LEU A 211 -1.41 -2.38 6.67
C LEU A 211 -2.12 -3.73 6.80
N GLU A 212 -3.13 -3.97 5.95
CA GLU A 212 -3.83 -5.25 5.85
C GLU A 212 -2.87 -6.39 5.48
N ALA A 213 -2.03 -6.16 4.46
CA ALA A 213 -1.04 -7.14 4.02
C ALA A 213 0.04 -7.42 5.09
N MET A 214 0.49 -6.39 5.82
CA MET A 214 1.43 -6.56 6.93
C MET A 214 0.83 -7.39 8.06
N ALA A 215 -0.42 -7.09 8.46
CA ALA A 215 -1.16 -7.88 9.43
C ALA A 215 -1.28 -9.36 8.99
N ALA A 216 -1.66 -9.61 7.74
CA ALA A 216 -1.77 -10.96 7.19
C ALA A 216 -0.42 -11.69 7.12
N ALA A 217 0.67 -10.99 6.79
CA ALA A 217 2.01 -11.57 6.76
C ALA A 217 2.50 -11.95 8.16
N LEU A 218 2.24 -11.10 9.16
CA LEU A 218 2.54 -11.39 10.58
C LEU A 218 1.76 -12.62 11.06
N ASP A 219 0.43 -12.65 10.86
CA ASP A 219 -0.43 -13.78 11.25
C ASP A 219 0.01 -15.10 10.61
N ARG A 220 0.38 -15.07 9.32
CA ARG A 220 0.73 -16.28 8.57
C ARG A 220 2.11 -16.84 8.92
N HIS A 221 3.05 -16.00 9.36
CA HIS A 221 4.46 -16.38 9.46
C HIS A 221 5.04 -16.32 10.86
N LEU A 222 4.37 -15.65 11.80
CA LEU A 222 4.81 -15.53 13.19
C LEU A 222 3.78 -16.14 14.13
N ASP A 223 4.27 -16.87 15.14
CA ASP A 223 3.41 -17.25 16.26
C ASP A 223 3.03 -15.99 17.08
N PRO A 224 1.98 -16.06 17.92
CA PRO A 224 1.47 -14.88 18.61
C PRO A 224 2.50 -14.21 19.55
N THR A 225 3.46 -14.96 20.08
CA THR A 225 4.53 -14.39 20.94
C THR A 225 5.50 -13.57 20.10
N ALA A 226 5.90 -14.09 18.94
CA ALA A 226 6.75 -13.37 18.00
C ALA A 226 6.04 -12.14 17.42
N GLN A 227 4.74 -12.23 17.09
CA GLN A 227 3.94 -11.07 16.69
C GLN A 227 3.94 -10.00 17.79
N ALA A 228 3.76 -10.40 19.04
CA ALA A 228 3.73 -9.49 20.17
C ALA A 228 5.07 -8.76 20.38
N ALA A 229 6.19 -9.47 20.20
CA ALA A 229 7.53 -8.87 20.24
C ALA A 229 7.72 -7.82 19.14
N VAL A 230 7.29 -8.12 17.90
CA VAL A 230 7.36 -7.16 16.78
C VAL A 230 6.48 -5.94 17.06
N VAL A 231 5.27 -6.13 17.60
CA VAL A 231 4.37 -5.01 17.94
C VAL A 231 4.96 -4.12 19.03
N ALA A 232 5.54 -4.69 20.10
CA ALA A 232 6.19 -3.90 21.14
C ALA A 232 7.39 -3.10 20.59
N ASP A 233 8.25 -3.76 19.81
CA ASP A 233 9.44 -3.15 19.20
C ASP A 233 9.06 -2.05 18.19
N ALA A 234 8.00 -2.24 17.41
CA ALA A 234 7.45 -1.23 16.52
C ALA A 234 6.82 -0.06 17.29
N ALA A 235 6.12 -0.32 18.40
CA ALA A 235 5.54 0.72 19.25
C ALA A 235 6.61 1.66 19.83
N GLU A 236 7.78 1.13 20.20
CA GLU A 236 8.92 1.92 20.71
C GLU A 236 9.60 2.80 19.64
N ARG A 237 9.47 2.46 18.35
CA ARG A 237 10.04 3.24 17.23
C ARG A 237 9.16 4.39 16.79
N LEU A 238 7.89 4.35 17.12
CA LEU A 238 6.95 5.38 16.71
C LEU A 238 7.19 6.64 17.53
N PRO A 239 6.99 7.85 16.96
CA PRO A 239 7.12 9.08 17.71
C PRO A 239 6.26 9.08 18.98
N ASP A 240 6.84 9.54 20.08
CA ASP A 240 6.15 9.63 21.36
C ASP A 240 4.84 10.40 21.19
N PRO A 241 3.70 9.85 21.66
CA PRO A 241 2.47 10.61 21.65
C PRO A 241 2.57 11.78 22.65
N PRO A 242 1.75 12.83 22.49
CA PRO A 242 1.75 13.98 23.40
C PRO A 242 1.57 13.59 24.87
N GLU A 243 0.85 12.50 25.12
CA GLU A 243 0.69 11.87 26.43
C GLU A 243 1.12 10.40 26.34
N PRO A 244 2.34 10.04 26.80
CA PRO A 244 2.93 8.71 26.62
C PRO A 244 2.24 7.61 27.44
N SER A 245 1.60 7.95 28.56
CA SER A 245 0.88 6.98 29.39
C SER A 245 -0.51 7.51 29.71
N ALA A 246 -1.54 6.77 29.27
CA ALA A 246 -2.91 7.09 29.58
C ALA A 246 -3.40 6.29 30.80
N ALA A 247 -4.25 6.90 31.63
CA ALA A 247 -5.00 6.16 32.65
C ALA A 247 -5.92 5.11 32.02
N ASP A 248 -6.34 5.35 30.78
CA ASP A 248 -7.13 4.45 29.95
C ASP A 248 -6.47 4.24 28.57
N PRO A 249 -5.49 3.32 28.46
CA PRO A 249 -4.70 3.10 27.24
C PRO A 249 -5.55 2.75 26.02
N VAL A 250 -6.57 1.93 26.19
CA VAL A 250 -7.46 1.52 25.09
C VAL A 250 -8.27 2.73 24.59
N GLY A 251 -8.62 3.70 25.44
CA GLY A 251 -9.52 4.80 25.10
C GLY A 251 -8.75 5.81 24.30
N ALA A 252 -7.60 6.20 24.84
CA ALA A 252 -6.66 7.07 24.16
C ALA A 252 -6.11 6.47 22.84
N ALA A 253 -6.05 5.14 22.71
CA ALA A 253 -5.73 4.48 21.44
C ALA A 253 -6.83 4.69 20.40
N PHE A 254 -8.08 4.39 20.74
CA PHE A 254 -9.21 4.55 19.81
C PHE A 254 -9.56 6.03 19.53
N ASP A 255 -9.34 6.94 20.48
CA ASP A 255 -9.39 8.40 20.25
C ASP A 255 -8.42 8.81 19.15
N ARG A 256 -7.20 8.27 19.16
CA ARG A 256 -6.22 8.55 18.11
C ARG A 256 -6.62 7.94 16.78
N LEU A 257 -7.10 6.69 16.76
CA LEU A 257 -7.57 6.04 15.54
C LEU A 257 -8.75 6.79 14.89
N ALA A 258 -9.65 7.34 15.71
CA ALA A 258 -10.74 8.19 15.25
C ALA A 258 -10.24 9.54 14.73
N ALA A 259 -9.30 10.18 15.45
CA ALA A 259 -8.74 11.46 15.04
C ALA A 259 -8.01 11.41 13.69
N VAL A 260 -7.32 10.30 13.39
CA VAL A 260 -6.67 10.06 12.08
C VAL A 260 -7.61 9.45 11.04
N GLY A 261 -8.89 9.25 11.37
CA GLY A 261 -9.89 8.73 10.43
C GLY A 261 -9.68 7.28 9.98
N LEU A 262 -8.97 6.46 10.78
CA LEU A 262 -8.91 5.00 10.58
C LEU A 262 -10.19 4.32 11.10
N VAL A 263 -10.85 4.94 12.07
CA VAL A 263 -12.16 4.55 12.61
C VAL A 263 -13.09 5.76 12.50
N GLY A 264 -14.33 5.55 12.04
CA GLY A 264 -15.33 6.61 11.98
C GLY A 264 -15.80 7.07 13.37
N GLY A 265 -15.89 6.13 14.31
CA GLY A 265 -16.17 6.38 15.72
C GLY A 265 -16.10 5.10 16.54
N TYR A 266 -16.00 5.23 17.87
CA TYR A 266 -15.97 4.08 18.77
C TYR A 266 -16.76 4.34 20.05
N GLU A 267 -17.18 3.26 20.69
CA GLU A 267 -17.86 3.29 21.99
C GLU A 267 -17.27 2.21 22.89
N ARG A 268 -16.93 2.59 24.12
CA ARG A 268 -16.55 1.66 25.18
C ARG A 268 -17.80 1.02 25.74
N VAL A 269 -17.81 -0.31 25.80
CA VAL A 269 -18.86 -1.04 26.50
C VAL A 269 -18.27 -1.57 27.79
N ASP A 270 -18.67 -0.93 28.89
CA ASP A 270 -18.35 -1.42 30.22
C ASP A 270 -19.12 -2.73 30.43
N ASP A 271 -18.40 -3.86 30.45
CA ASP A 271 -18.99 -5.18 30.72
C ASP A 271 -19.27 -5.31 32.22
N ALA A 272 -20.22 -4.53 32.74
CA ALA A 272 -20.74 -4.69 34.10
C ALA A 272 -21.75 -5.86 34.16
N GLY A 273 -21.31 -7.07 33.76
CA GLY A 273 -22.02 -8.34 33.96
C GLY A 273 -21.73 -8.96 35.35
N PRO A 274 -22.60 -9.83 35.92
CA PRO A 274 -22.58 -10.11 37.35
C PRO A 274 -21.34 -10.91 37.78
N ALA A 275 -20.55 -10.27 38.65
CA ALA A 275 -19.42 -10.81 39.39
C ALA A 275 -18.20 -11.23 38.56
N SER A 276 -17.46 -10.24 38.05
CA SER A 276 -16.00 -10.32 37.97
C SER A 276 -15.50 -10.93 39.30
N LYS A 277 -14.86 -12.10 39.23
CA LYS A 277 -14.31 -12.76 40.42
C LYS A 277 -13.37 -11.76 41.10
N ALA A 278 -13.71 -11.38 42.32
CA ALA A 278 -12.93 -10.44 43.12
C ALA A 278 -11.45 -10.87 43.13
N GLY A 279 -10.61 -10.10 42.44
CA GLY A 279 -9.15 -10.26 42.44
C GLY A 279 -8.44 -10.35 41.09
N ALA A 280 -9.15 -10.40 39.95
CA ALA A 280 -8.53 -10.22 38.63
C ALA A 280 -8.63 -8.74 38.21
N PRO A 281 -7.55 -8.08 37.76
CA PRO A 281 -7.66 -6.75 37.19
C PRO A 281 -8.56 -6.81 35.95
N ASP A 282 -9.61 -6.01 35.96
CA ASP A 282 -10.59 -5.85 34.88
C ASP A 282 -9.97 -4.97 33.78
N ASP A 283 -8.88 -5.47 33.18
CA ASP A 283 -8.13 -4.77 32.12
C ASP A 283 -8.62 -5.16 30.72
N ASP A 284 -9.54 -6.13 30.62
CA ASP A 284 -10.19 -6.52 29.36
C ASP A 284 -11.25 -5.50 29.00
N ALA A 285 -11.21 -4.99 27.76
CA ALA A 285 -12.10 -3.94 27.29
C ALA A 285 -12.86 -4.38 26.04
N THR A 286 -14.18 -4.20 26.05
CA THR A 286 -15.00 -4.37 24.85
C THR A 286 -15.24 -3.00 24.20
N VAL A 287 -14.95 -2.91 22.90
CA VAL A 287 -15.07 -1.69 22.09
C VAL A 287 -15.95 -1.98 20.89
N ARG A 288 -16.98 -1.15 20.68
CA ARG A 288 -17.75 -1.10 19.44
C ARG A 288 -17.11 -0.09 18.51
N ILE A 289 -16.75 -0.51 17.30
CA ILE A 289 -16.09 0.27 16.27
C ILE A 289 -17.07 0.50 15.13
N THR A 290 -17.19 1.74 14.67
CA THR A 290 -18.02 2.12 13.51
C THR A 290 -17.14 2.65 12.40
N GLY A 291 -17.42 2.27 11.15
CA GLY A 291 -16.69 2.78 9.98
C GLY A 291 -15.18 2.48 10.04
N TYR A 292 -14.81 1.24 10.33
CA TYR A 292 -13.40 0.85 10.30
C TYR A 292 -12.89 0.86 8.86
N ALA A 293 -11.79 1.58 8.61
CA ALA A 293 -11.27 1.78 7.26
C ALA A 293 -10.55 0.55 6.70
N LEU A 294 -10.12 -0.38 7.56
CA LEU A 294 -9.49 -1.63 7.13
C LEU A 294 -10.55 -2.67 6.79
N SER A 295 -10.34 -3.34 5.67
CA SER A 295 -11.24 -4.35 5.12
C SER A 295 -10.86 -5.74 5.63
N PRO A 296 -11.85 -6.63 5.82
CA PRO A 296 -11.57 -8.05 6.00
C PRO A 296 -10.86 -8.64 4.77
N ALA A 297 -9.90 -9.53 5.00
CA ALA A 297 -9.23 -10.35 3.99
C ALA A 297 -9.05 -11.77 4.53
N ASP A 298 -9.35 -12.79 3.72
CA ASP A 298 -9.24 -14.22 4.09
C ASP A 298 -9.95 -14.59 5.41
N GLY A 299 -11.10 -13.95 5.69
CA GLY A 299 -11.85 -14.17 6.93
C GLY A 299 -11.16 -13.62 8.18
N ARG A 300 -10.22 -12.68 8.04
CA ARG A 300 -9.60 -11.93 9.13
C ARG A 300 -9.67 -10.43 8.89
N VAL A 301 -9.62 -9.63 9.95
CA VAL A 301 -9.50 -8.17 9.89
C VAL A 301 -8.20 -7.76 10.58
N ALA A 302 -7.48 -6.81 9.99
CA ALA A 302 -6.26 -6.29 10.56
C ALA A 302 -6.51 -5.52 11.87
N THR A 303 -5.83 -5.91 12.93
CA THR A 303 -5.90 -5.30 14.27
C THR A 303 -4.57 -4.66 14.68
N LEU A 304 -3.52 -4.86 13.88
CA LEU A 304 -2.17 -4.33 14.07
C LEU A 304 -2.12 -2.84 14.49
N PRO A 305 -2.83 -1.90 13.81
CA PRO A 305 -2.74 -0.50 14.21
C PRO A 305 -3.35 -0.23 15.60
N ALA A 306 -4.42 -0.93 15.97
CA ALA A 306 -5.03 -0.81 17.28
C ALA A 306 -4.12 -1.40 18.37
N ALA A 307 -3.55 -2.58 18.14
CA ALA A 307 -2.63 -3.20 19.08
C ALA A 307 -1.39 -2.33 19.34
N LEU A 308 -0.83 -1.71 18.30
CA LEU A 308 0.28 -0.76 18.41
C LEU A 308 -0.09 0.48 19.23
N GLU A 309 -1.26 1.09 18.96
CA GLU A 309 -1.70 2.27 19.70
C GLU A 309 -2.01 1.98 21.18
N VAL A 310 -2.52 0.79 21.49
CA VAL A 310 -2.74 0.33 22.87
C VAL A 310 -1.40 0.08 23.56
N CYS A 311 -0.50 -0.67 22.91
CA CYS A 311 0.81 -1.02 23.46
C CYS A 311 1.62 0.22 23.84
N ARG A 312 1.68 1.23 22.96
CA ARG A 312 2.47 2.45 23.22
C ARG A 312 1.92 3.33 24.34
N ARG A 313 0.64 3.17 24.72
CA ARG A 313 -0.04 3.98 25.76
C ARG A 313 -0.14 3.29 27.10
N ASP A 314 0.13 1.99 27.13
CA ASP A 314 0.23 1.25 28.38
C ASP A 314 1.61 1.50 29.00
N SER A 315 1.65 2.14 30.16
CA SER A 315 2.89 2.39 30.92
C SER A 315 3.69 1.13 31.27
N ARG A 316 3.08 -0.05 31.20
CA ARG A 316 3.74 -1.34 31.42
C ARG A 316 4.32 -1.95 30.14
N GLY A 317 4.11 -1.33 28.97
CA GLY A 317 4.51 -1.87 27.67
C GLY A 317 3.81 -3.18 27.32
N ARG A 318 2.57 -3.36 27.80
CA ARG A 318 1.80 -4.59 27.58
C ARG A 318 1.24 -4.65 26.17
N ILE A 319 1.32 -5.84 25.56
CA ILE A 319 0.84 -6.07 24.20
C ILE A 319 -0.58 -6.61 24.26
N ALA A 320 -1.50 -5.95 23.56
CA ALA A 320 -2.90 -6.35 23.52
C ALA A 320 -3.18 -7.36 22.41
N GLY A 321 -3.72 -8.51 22.80
CA GLY A 321 -4.43 -9.37 21.84
C GLY A 321 -5.83 -8.83 21.61
N ILE A 322 -6.31 -8.93 20.37
CA ILE A 322 -7.55 -8.32 19.92
C ILE A 322 -8.40 -9.37 19.22
N ALA A 323 -9.63 -9.63 19.67
CA ALA A 323 -10.58 -10.52 18.99
C ALA A 323 -11.79 -9.73 18.53
N LEU A 324 -12.32 -10.11 17.36
CA LEU A 324 -13.66 -9.69 16.97
C LEU A 324 -14.70 -10.56 17.69
N LEU A 325 -15.67 -9.89 18.31
CA LEU A 325 -16.89 -10.50 18.78
C LEU A 325 -17.91 -10.47 17.63
N ALA A 326 -18.79 -11.47 17.57
CA ALA A 326 -19.83 -11.56 16.54
C ALA A 326 -20.51 -10.21 16.31
N SER A 327 -20.65 -9.80 15.05
CA SER A 327 -21.40 -8.60 14.67
C SER A 327 -22.81 -8.73 15.25
N ALA A 328 -23.09 -7.97 16.30
CA ALA A 328 -24.45 -7.77 16.75
C ALA A 328 -25.04 -6.66 15.87
N GLY A 329 -25.58 -7.01 14.70
CA GLY A 329 -26.20 -6.00 13.86
C GLY A 329 -27.04 -6.54 12.72
N ASP A 330 -28.32 -6.20 12.75
CA ASP A 330 -29.26 -6.18 11.62
C ASP A 330 -28.59 -5.73 10.30
N SER A 331 -29.22 -6.15 9.20
CA SER A 331 -28.89 -5.99 7.76
C SER A 331 -28.42 -4.62 7.19
N THR A 332 -27.94 -3.67 8.00
CA THR A 332 -27.56 -2.31 7.58
C THR A 332 -26.30 -1.70 8.24
N GLY A 333 -25.51 -2.37 9.09
CA GLY A 333 -24.40 -1.70 9.81
C GLY A 333 -23.09 -2.48 9.93
N SER A 334 -22.00 -1.92 9.38
CA SER A 334 -20.60 -2.38 9.47
C SER A 334 -19.96 -2.03 10.83
N ASP A 335 -20.68 -2.33 11.92
CA ASP A 335 -20.21 -2.11 13.28
C ASP A 335 -19.50 -3.38 13.79
N TRP A 336 -18.24 -3.22 14.19
CA TRP A 336 -17.43 -4.32 14.71
C TRP A 336 -17.34 -4.25 16.22
N TRP A 337 -17.57 -5.37 16.88
CA TRP A 337 -17.33 -5.50 18.32
C TRP A 337 -15.98 -6.15 18.51
N VAL A 338 -15.15 -5.56 19.37
CA VAL A 338 -13.78 -6.00 19.56
C VAL A 338 -13.48 -6.12 21.04
N ARG A 339 -12.89 -7.24 21.44
CA ARG A 339 -12.37 -7.48 22.78
C ARG A 339 -10.87 -7.27 22.79
N VAL A 340 -10.38 -6.40 23.66
CA VAL A 340 -8.98 -6.02 23.78
C VAL A 340 -8.48 -6.47 25.16
N ASP A 341 -7.57 -7.44 25.18
CA ASP A 341 -6.96 -7.93 26.42
C ASP A 341 -5.45 -7.60 26.40
N PRO A 342 -5.01 -6.57 27.13
CA PRO A 342 -3.59 -6.18 27.24
C PRO A 342 -2.70 -7.27 27.85
N ASN A 343 -3.28 -8.26 28.54
CA ASN A 343 -2.52 -9.31 29.21
C ASN A 343 -2.52 -10.64 28.43
N ALA A 344 -3.27 -10.74 27.33
CA ALA A 344 -3.38 -11.95 26.52
C ALA A 344 -2.99 -11.69 25.06
N PRO A 345 -1.69 -11.53 24.75
CA PRO A 345 -1.23 -11.23 23.38
C PRO A 345 -1.52 -12.36 22.37
N SER A 346 -1.91 -13.56 22.82
CA SER A 346 -2.23 -14.70 21.97
C SER A 346 -3.73 -14.85 21.64
N LEU A 347 -4.54 -13.89 22.09
CA LEU A 347 -5.97 -13.86 21.86
C LEU A 347 -6.23 -13.76 20.35
N ASP A 348 -6.99 -14.73 19.82
CA ASP A 348 -7.38 -14.84 18.40
C ASP A 348 -6.22 -14.86 17.38
N GLY A 349 -5.10 -15.50 17.75
CA GLY A 349 -3.96 -15.65 16.84
C GLY A 349 -2.93 -14.54 16.92
N GLY A 350 -3.21 -13.47 17.66
CA GLY A 350 -2.21 -12.45 18.00
C GLY A 350 -2.72 -11.02 17.94
N PRO A 351 -1.81 -10.03 18.10
CA PRO A 351 -2.14 -8.61 18.00
C PRO A 351 -2.29 -8.11 16.56
N SER A 352 -1.94 -8.92 15.55
CA SER A 352 -1.82 -8.45 14.17
C SER A 352 -3.15 -8.51 13.38
N ALA A 353 -3.91 -9.57 13.56
CA ALA A 353 -5.20 -9.79 12.91
C ALA A 353 -6.15 -10.56 13.82
N ALA A 354 -7.45 -10.39 13.58
CA ALA A 354 -8.50 -11.10 14.29
C ALA A 354 -9.41 -11.83 13.31
N SER A 355 -9.86 -13.03 13.66
CA SER A 355 -10.81 -13.84 12.90
C SER A 355 -12.15 -13.15 12.79
N VAL A 356 -12.70 -13.05 11.58
CA VAL A 356 -14.09 -12.65 11.37
C VAL A 356 -14.98 -13.82 11.80
N PRO A 357 -15.84 -13.64 12.82
CA PRO A 357 -16.77 -14.68 13.23
C PRO A 357 -17.75 -14.98 12.07
N PRO A 358 -18.14 -16.25 11.87
CA PRO A 358 -19.08 -16.61 10.81
C PRO A 358 -20.41 -15.87 10.99
N GLU A 359 -20.99 -15.39 9.89
CA GLU A 359 -22.35 -14.87 9.88
C GLU A 359 -23.30 -15.98 10.33
N ASN A 360 -24.14 -15.68 11.32
CA ASN A 360 -24.98 -16.68 12.02
C ASN A 360 -26.40 -16.71 11.48
#